data_AF-A0A8T5UJ59-F1
#
_entry.id   AF-A0A8T5UJ59-F1
#
_cell.length_a   1.000
_cell.length_b   1.000
_cell.length_c   1.000
_cell.angle_alpha   90.00
_cell.angle_beta   90.00
_cell.angle_gamma   90.00
#
_symmetry.space_group_name_H-M   'P 1'
#
loop_
_entity.id
_entity.type
_entity.pdbx_description
1 polymer ?
#
loop_
_entity_poly.entity_id
_entity_poly.type
_entity_poly.pdbx_seq_one_letter_code
_entity_poly.pdbx_strand_id
1 'polypeptide(L)' 'MNCPNCGVQINDLSVKFCETCGTELILNKVTNTADDRNILKTSSRRKRCC' A
#
# COMPACT_ATOMS: atom_id res chain seq x y z
N MET A 1 -18.22 0.60 0.47
CA MET A 1 -17.85 -0.41 -0.55
C MET A 1 -17.00 -1.50 0.08
N ASN A 2 -16.99 -2.71 -0.47
CA ASN A 2 -16.11 -3.78 0.02
C ASN A 2 -14.76 -3.74 -0.69
N CYS A 3 -13.67 -4.01 0.02
CA CYS A 3 -12.35 -4.16 -0.57
C CYS A 3 -12.34 -5.37 -1.53
N PRO A 4 -11.85 -5.25 -2.78
CA PRO A 4 -11.81 -6.37 -3.71
C PRO A 4 -10.78 -7.45 -3.31
N ASN A 5 -9.79 -7.11 -2.47
CA ASN A 5 -8.76 -8.07 -2.07
C ASN A 5 -9.16 -8.88 -0.81
N CYS A 6 -9.70 -8.21 0.22
CA CYS A 6 -10.00 -8.86 1.49
C CYS A 6 -11.49 -8.91 1.84
N GLY A 7 -12.36 -8.23 1.08
CA GLY A 7 -13.80 -8.20 1.33
C GLY A 7 -14.24 -7.29 2.47
N VAL A 8 -13.31 -6.64 3.19
CA VAL A 8 -13.67 -5.75 4.32
C VAL A 8 -14.58 -4.62 3.85
N GLN A 9 -15.55 -4.26 4.68
CA GLN A 9 -16.39 -3.11 4.42
C GLN A 9 -15.62 -1.81 4.68
N ILE A 10 -15.58 -0.96 3.66
CA ILE A 10 -14.93 0.34 3.65
C ILE A 10 -16.02 1.39 3.60
N ASN A 11 -16.09 2.20 4.65
CA ASN A 11 -17.12 3.22 4.81
C ASN A 11 -16.71 4.53 4.11
N ASP A 12 -15.40 4.80 4.05
CA ASP A 12 -14.85 6.04 3.53
C ASP A 12 -14.30 5.88 2.11
N LEU A 13 -14.84 6.63 1.16
CA LEU A 13 -14.39 6.64 -0.23
C LEU A 13 -13.08 7.42 -0.45
N SER A 14 -12.64 8.17 0.56
CA SER A 14 -11.44 9.00 0.54
C SER A 14 -10.16 8.23 0.88
N VAL A 15 -10.28 6.98 1.36
CA VAL A 15 -9.12 6.17 1.72
C VAL A 15 -8.41 5.68 0.46
N LYS A 16 -7.12 5.95 0.38
CA LYS A 16 -6.26 5.53 -0.74
C LYS A 16 -5.80 4.09 -0.60
N PHE A 17 -5.90 3.53 0.61
CA PHE A 17 -5.45 2.18 0.94
C PHE A 17 -6.42 1.54 1.91
N CYS A 18 -6.56 0.24 1.82
CA CYS A 18 -7.34 -0.55 2.76
C CYS A 18 -6.60 -0.63 4.08
N GLU A 19 -7.22 -0.21 5.18
CA GLU A 19 -6.60 -0.21 6.50
C GLU A 19 -6.33 -1.63 7.04
N THR A 20 -7.04 -2.64 6.52
CA THR A 20 -6.91 -4.02 7.00
C THR A 20 -5.88 -4.83 6.22
N CYS A 21 -5.81 -4.69 4.90
CA CYS A 21 -4.90 -5.49 4.07
C CYS A 21 -3.84 -4.66 3.33
N GLY A 22 -3.88 -3.33 3.42
CA GLY A 22 -2.95 -2.43 2.75
C GLY A 22 -3.13 -2.30 1.24
N THR A 23 -4.19 -2.87 0.66
CA THR A 23 -4.44 -2.80 -0.78
C THR A 23 -4.80 -1.40 -1.20
N GLU A 24 -4.23 -0.92 -2.30
CA GLU A 24 -4.49 0.41 -2.84
C GLU A 24 -5.92 0.49 -3.40
N LEU A 25 -6.67 1.47 -2.93
CA LEU A 25 -8.05 1.77 -3.31
C LEU A 25 -8.01 3.10 -4.04
N ILE A 26 -7.59 3.04 -5.30
CA ILE A 26 -7.21 4.23 -6.06
C ILE A 26 -8.48 4.98 -6.49
N LEU A 27 -8.90 5.99 -5.74
CA LEU A 27 -9.90 6.96 -6.19
C LEU A 27 -9.19 8.20 -6.75
N ASN A 28 -8.83 8.12 -8.03
CA ASN A 28 -8.52 9.22 -8.95
C ASN A 28 -7.64 10.37 -8.43
N LYS A 29 -6.32 10.21 -8.58
CA LYS A 29 -5.46 11.31 -9.02
C LYS A 29 -4.62 10.80 -10.20
N VAL A 30 -5.02 11.18 -11.41
CA VAL A 30 -4.18 11.02 -12.60
C VAL A 30 -2.95 11.90 -12.41
N THR A 31 -1.85 11.30 -11.99
CA THR A 31 -0.52 11.82 -12.33
C THR A 31 0.20 10.70 -13.04
N ASN A 32 0.41 10.91 -14.34
CA ASN A 32 1.22 10.08 -15.21
C ASN A 32 2.59 9.81 -14.57
N THR A 33 2.74 8.67 -13.93
CA THR A 33 4.04 8.01 -13.71
C THR A 33 3.76 6.54 -13.48
N ALA A 34 3.93 5.76 -14.55
CA ALA A 34 4.53 4.45 -14.41
C ALA A 34 5.81 4.62 -13.55
N ASP A 35 6.11 3.61 -12.72
CA ASP A 35 7.37 3.51 -11.98
C ASP A 35 7.57 4.50 -10.82
N ASP A 36 7.65 3.97 -9.59
CA ASP A 36 8.85 4.04 -8.74
C ASP A 36 8.50 3.58 -7.32
N ARG A 37 9.52 3.13 -6.58
CA ARG A 37 9.55 2.70 -5.18
C ARG A 37 9.32 1.21 -4.93
N ASN A 38 10.16 0.38 -5.57
CA ASN A 38 10.96 -0.51 -4.72
C ASN A 38 11.84 0.37 -3.82
N ILE A 39 11.23 0.88 -2.74
CA ILE A 39 11.94 1.48 -1.62
C ILE A 39 12.84 0.38 -1.07
N LEU A 40 14.12 0.51 -1.39
CA LEU A 40 15.24 0.07 -0.59
C LEU A 40 14.92 -1.15 0.28
N LYS A 41 14.80 -2.34 -0.33
CA LYS A 41 15.12 -3.59 0.39
C LYS A 41 16.64 -3.65 0.61
N THR A 42 17.22 -2.65 1.27
CA THR A 42 18.38 -2.95 2.11
C THR A 42 17.80 -3.71 3.27
N SER A 43 17.80 -5.04 3.14
CA SER A 43 17.79 -5.91 4.29
C SER A 43 18.86 -5.37 5.23
N SER A 44 18.42 -4.60 6.23
CA SER A 44 19.17 -4.36 7.45
C SER A 44 19.42 -5.74 8.03
N ARG A 45 20.48 -6.42 7.56
CA ARG A 45 21.18 -7.44 8.31
C ARG A 45 21.84 -6.71 9.46
N ARG A 46 21.02 -6.30 10.43
CA ARG A 46 21.44 -6.10 11.82
C ARG A 46 21.83 -7.49 12.32
N LYS A 47 23.05 -7.89 12.00
CA LYS A 47 23.79 -8.99 12.60
C LYS A 47 25.25 -8.86 12.21
N ARG A 48 25.93 -8.01 12.97
CA ARG A 48 27.22 -8.40 13.53
C ARG A 48 27.18 -8.04 15.01
N CYS A 49 26.81 -9.02 15.81
CA CYS A 49 27.31 -9.15 17.17
C CYS A 49 28.85 -9.07 17.09
N CYS A 50 29.43 -8.20 17.92
CA CYS A 50 30.65 -8.59 18.62
C CYS A 50 30.24 -9.54 19.76
#